data_AF-A0A927UFR2-F1
#
_entry.id   AF-A0A927UFR2-F1
#
_cell.length_a   1.000
_cell.length_b   1.000
_cell.length_c   1.000
_cell.angle_alpha   90.00
_cell.angle_beta   90.00
_cell.angle_gamma   90.00
#
_symmetry.space_group_name_H-M   'P 1'
#
loop_
_entity.id
_entity.type
_entity.pdbx_description
1 polymer ?
#
loop_
_entity_poly.entity_id
_entity_poly.type
_entity_poly.pdbx_seq_one_letter_code
_entity_poly.pdbx_strand_id
1 'polypeptide(L)'
;MHIVEMDLYKVSCTVDRADLRQHGVTLDDLMNRTPLGRMFIKKASELSKESTDYEWPGCAYSMQMDIYNNNVVLVFSERIDDYLYNLRSSSAALPKEQAAAMDKMIAFVSMAEEDEAREMIRRFEENVKLVAE
;
A
#
# COMPACT_ATOMS: atom_id res chain seq x y z
N MET A 1 16.20 -3.18 -10.00
CA MET A 1 15.35 -2.90 -8.82
C MET A 1 16.15 -3.31 -7.60
N HIS A 2 16.16 -2.48 -6.56
CA HIS A 2 16.82 -2.78 -5.30
C HIS A 2 15.77 -2.91 -4.20
N ILE A 3 15.64 -4.10 -3.63
CA ILE A 3 14.60 -4.43 -2.66
C ILE A 3 15.27 -4.60 -1.29
N VAL A 4 14.68 -3.99 -0.27
CA VAL A 4 15.16 -4.00 1.12
C VAL A 4 13.98 -4.23 2.04
N GLU A 5 14.05 -5.29 2.84
CA GLU A 5 13.14 -5.48 3.96
C GLU A 5 13.38 -4.38 5.00
N MET A 6 12.34 -3.64 5.33
CA MET A 6 12.41 -2.55 6.31
C MET A 6 11.99 -3.02 7.70
N ASP A 7 11.00 -3.92 7.74
CA ASP A 7 10.40 -4.49 8.95
C ASP A 7 9.52 -5.70 8.54
N LEU A 8 8.99 -6.43 9.52
CA LEU A 8 8.02 -7.48 9.28
C LEU A 8 6.80 -6.91 8.53
N TYR A 9 6.48 -7.52 7.39
CA TYR A 9 5.42 -7.10 6.48
C TYR A 9 5.62 -5.71 5.86
N LYS A 10 6.85 -5.20 5.77
CA LYS A 10 7.17 -3.90 5.16
C LYS A 10 8.46 -3.93 4.35
N VAL A 11 8.36 -3.61 3.06
CA VAL A 11 9.48 -3.69 2.12
C VAL A 11 9.56 -2.41 1.29
N SER A 12 10.79 -1.95 1.05
CA SER A 12 11.10 -0.86 0.13
C SER A 12 11.67 -1.43 -1.17
N CYS A 13 11.15 -0.98 -2.31
CA CYS A 13 11.65 -1.26 -3.64
C CYS A 13 12.08 0.06 -4.29
N THR A 14 13.40 0.25 -4.41
CA THR A 14 13.98 1.38 -5.13
C THR A 14 14.16 1.01 -6.59
N VAL A 15 13.62 1.85 -7.46
CA VAL A 15 13.61 1.68 -8.91
C VAL A 15 14.32 2.87 -9.54
N ASP A 16 15.38 2.61 -10.30
CA ASP A 16 16.09 3.67 -11.02
C ASP A 16 15.57 3.84 -12.46
N ARG A 17 16.13 4.81 -13.18
CA ARG A 17 15.76 5.06 -14.59
C ARG A 17 16.09 3.90 -15.52
N ALA A 18 17.10 3.08 -15.22
CA ALA A 18 17.46 1.94 -16.05
C ALA A 18 16.42 0.82 -15.88
N ASP A 19 15.99 0.57 -14.65
CA ASP A 19 14.90 -0.36 -14.33
C ASP A 19 13.61 0.02 -15.06
N LEU A 20 13.21 1.29 -14.99
CA LEU A 20 12.01 1.78 -15.68
C LEU A 20 12.08 1.53 -17.20
N ARG A 21 13.23 1.83 -17.82
CA ARG A 21 13.46 1.60 -19.26
C ARG A 21 13.40 0.13 -19.63
N GLN A 22 13.98 -0.77 -18.83
CA GLN A 22 13.93 -2.21 -19.07
C GLN A 22 12.50 -2.74 -19.09
N HIS A 23 11.61 -2.12 -18.33
CA HIS A 23 10.20 -2.48 -18.27
C HIS A 23 9.32 -1.68 -19.25
N GLY A 24 9.90 -0.78 -20.05
CA GLY A 24 9.16 0.06 -21.00
C GLY A 24 8.19 1.05 -20.33
N VAL A 25 8.48 1.44 -19.10
CA VAL A 25 7.63 2.30 -18.26
C VAL A 25 8.33 3.64 -18.05
N THR A 26 7.57 4.73 -18.02
CA THR A 26 8.08 6.06 -17.70
C THR A 26 7.71 6.46 -16.27
N LEU A 27 8.34 7.51 -15.74
CA LEU A 27 7.91 8.10 -14.47
C LEU A 27 6.47 8.62 -14.53
N ASP A 28 6.09 9.18 -15.68
CA ASP A 28 4.75 9.70 -15.93
C ASP A 28 3.68 8.60 -15.85
N ASP A 29 3.99 7.40 -16.36
CA ASP A 29 3.12 6.22 -16.24
C ASP A 29 2.83 5.86 -14.77
N LEU A 30 3.83 5.98 -13.89
CA LEU A 30 3.67 5.72 -12.47
C LEU A 30 2.83 6.79 -11.78
N MET A 31 3.13 8.06 -12.03
CA MET A 31 2.41 9.20 -11.42
C MET A 31 0.93 9.23 -11.85
N ASN A 32 0.67 9.03 -13.14
CA ASN A 32 -0.68 9.04 -13.70
C ASN A 32 -1.40 7.71 -13.57
N ARG A 33 -0.76 6.70 -12.95
CA ARG A 33 -1.27 5.34 -12.79
C ARG A 33 -1.84 4.78 -14.09
N THR A 34 -1.12 4.95 -15.20
CA THR A 34 -1.53 4.39 -16.50
C THR A 34 -1.62 2.86 -16.40
N PRO A 35 -2.25 2.15 -17.35
CA PRO A 35 -2.26 0.68 -17.33
C PRO A 35 -0.86 0.07 -17.19
N LEU A 36 0.14 0.64 -17.88
CA LEU A 36 1.54 0.22 -17.79
C LEU A 36 2.12 0.50 -16.39
N GLY A 37 1.90 1.70 -15.86
CA GLY A 37 2.35 2.05 -14.51
C GLY A 37 1.74 1.13 -13.44
N ARG A 38 0.46 0.80 -13.55
CA ARG A 38 -0.21 -0.15 -12.63
C ARG A 38 0.34 -1.56 -12.74
N MET A 39 0.59 -2.05 -13.97
CA MET A 39 1.21 -3.36 -14.18
C MET A 39 2.63 -3.41 -13.58
N PHE A 40 3.40 -2.33 -13.74
CA PHE A 40 4.73 -2.23 -13.16
C PHE A 40 4.71 -2.25 -11.63
N ILE A 41 3.84 -1.43 -11.02
CA ILE A 41 3.68 -1.39 -9.55
C ILE A 41 3.27 -2.76 -9.02
N LYS A 42 2.33 -3.44 -9.69
CA LYS A 42 1.91 -4.80 -9.33
C LYS A 42 3.09 -5.77 -9.37
N LYS A 43 3.88 -5.76 -10.45
CA LYS A 43 5.07 -6.61 -10.56
C LYS A 43 6.13 -6.28 -9.50
N ALA A 44 6.36 -5.01 -9.22
CA ALA A 44 7.30 -4.58 -8.18
C ALA A 44 6.84 -5.04 -6.79
N SER A 45 5.54 -5.01 -6.52
CA SER A 45 4.94 -5.53 -5.28
C SER A 45 5.14 -7.05 -5.16
N GLU A 46 4.79 -7.81 -6.20
CA GLU A 46 4.95 -9.27 -6.22
C GLU A 46 6.41 -9.67 -5.98
N LEU A 47 7.35 -9.07 -6.71
CA LEU A 47 8.78 -9.30 -6.52
C LEU A 47 9.25 -8.92 -5.10
N SER A 48 8.70 -7.86 -4.51
CA SER A 48 9.04 -7.44 -3.16
C SER A 48 8.56 -8.46 -2.12
N LYS A 49 7.34 -9.00 -2.28
CA LYS A 49 6.81 -10.03 -1.38
C LYS A 49 7.54 -11.36 -1.52
N GLU A 50 7.92 -11.76 -2.74
CA GLU A 50 8.69 -12.97 -3.00
C GLU A 50 10.12 -12.90 -2.47
N SER A 51 10.63 -11.70 -2.20
CA SER A 51 11.99 -11.49 -1.71
C SER A 51 12.17 -11.62 -0.19
N THR A 52 11.07 -11.78 0.55
CA THR A 52 11.06 -11.91 2.02
C THR A 52 10.89 -13.37 2.45
N ASP A 53 11.33 -13.70 3.66
CA ASP A 53 11.29 -15.08 4.19
C ASP A 53 10.05 -15.40 5.04
N TYR A 54 9.10 -14.47 5.13
CA TYR A 54 7.85 -14.61 5.89
C TYR A 54 6.61 -14.70 4.98
N GLU A 55 5.54 -15.29 5.53
CA GLU A 55 4.23 -15.31 4.88
C GLU A 55 3.49 -14.00 5.09
N TRP A 56 3.02 -13.38 4.01
CA TRP A 56 2.29 -12.13 4.06
C TRP A 56 0.85 -12.34 4.54
N PRO A 57 0.31 -11.51 5.46
CA PRO A 57 -1.02 -11.68 6.04
C PRO A 57 -2.19 -11.58 5.04
N GLY A 58 -1.97 -10.99 3.87
CA GLY A 58 -2.97 -10.84 2.81
C GLY A 58 -4.05 -9.81 3.16
N CYS A 59 -3.76 -8.85 4.03
CA CYS A 59 -4.68 -7.78 4.44
C CYS A 59 -3.94 -6.46 4.68
N ALA A 60 -4.68 -5.36 4.83
CA ALA A 60 -4.11 -4.04 5.18
C ALA A 60 -3.04 -3.52 4.19
N TYR A 61 -3.16 -3.89 2.90
CA TYR A 61 -2.15 -3.56 1.91
C TYR A 61 -2.10 -2.06 1.63
N SER A 62 -0.96 -1.46 1.92
CA SER A 62 -0.67 -0.05 1.68
C SER A 62 0.57 0.13 0.82
N MET A 63 0.57 1.21 0.03
CA MET A 63 1.69 1.59 -0.81
C MET A 63 1.95 3.08 -0.69
N GLN A 64 3.21 3.44 -0.44
CA GLN A 64 3.73 4.80 -0.58
C GLN A 64 4.68 4.86 -1.77
N MET A 65 4.67 5.98 -2.48
CA MET A 65 5.55 6.25 -3.62
C MET A 65 6.25 7.59 -3.39
N ASP A 66 7.56 7.55 -3.22
CA ASP A 66 8.40 8.74 -3.13
C ASP A 66 9.19 8.90 -4.43
N ILE A 67 9.09 10.07 -5.05
CA ILE A 67 9.72 10.36 -6.34
C ILE A 67 10.90 11.30 -6.11
N TYR A 68 12.09 10.86 -6.53
CA TYR A 68 13.30 11.66 -6.54
C TYR A 68 13.77 11.89 -7.97
N ASN A 69 14.77 12.76 -8.13
CA ASN A 69 15.28 13.12 -9.47
C ASN A 69 15.75 11.92 -10.30
N ASN A 70 16.34 10.90 -9.67
CA ASN A 70 16.98 9.78 -10.35
C ASN A 70 16.36 8.41 -10.08
N ASN A 71 15.48 8.29 -9.08
CA ASN A 71 14.85 7.05 -8.70
C ASN A 71 13.45 7.28 -8.11
N VAL A 72 12.70 6.19 -8.03
CA VAL A 72 11.41 6.10 -7.36
C VAL A 72 11.56 5.07 -6.25
N VAL A 73 11.06 5.40 -5.06
CA VAL A 73 10.99 4.46 -3.95
C VAL A 73 9.54 4.06 -3.75
N LEU A 74 9.27 2.76 -3.90
CA LEU A 74 7.97 2.15 -3.63
C LEU A 74 8.05 1.42 -2.30
N VAL A 75 7.30 1.88 -1.31
CA VAL A 75 7.19 1.18 -0.03
C VAL A 75 5.88 0.43 -0.01
N PHE A 76 5.95 -0.89 0.19
CA PHE A 76 4.81 -1.79 0.30
C PHE A 76 4.72 -2.29 1.73
N SER A 77 3.52 -2.23 2.32
CA SER A 77 3.32 -2.62 3.72
C SER A 77 1.96 -3.27 3.97
N GLU A 78 1.95 -4.35 4.74
CA GLU A 78 0.75 -4.98 5.33
C GLU A 78 0.76 -4.85 6.87
N ARG A 79 1.53 -3.88 7.39
CA ARG A 79 1.45 -3.47 8.79
C ARG A 79 0.15 -2.71 9.03
N ILE A 80 -0.53 -3.04 10.12
CA ILE A 80 -1.76 -2.35 10.55
C ILE A 80 -1.49 -0.85 10.74
N ASP A 81 -0.38 -0.47 11.36
CA ASP A 81 -0.04 0.93 11.61
C ASP A 81 0.04 1.78 10.33
N ASP A 82 0.70 1.25 9.29
CA ASP A 82 0.85 1.94 8.00
C ASP A 82 -0.51 2.06 7.29
N TYR A 83 -1.34 1.02 7.38
CA TYR A 83 -2.70 1.05 6.86
C TYR A 83 -3.57 2.11 7.58
N LEU A 84 -3.55 2.13 8.91
CA LEU A 84 -4.30 3.11 9.71
C LEU A 84 -3.81 4.54 9.47
N TYR A 85 -2.50 4.75 9.32
CA TYR A 85 -1.93 6.04 8.97
C TYR A 85 -2.47 6.55 7.62
N ASN A 86 -2.54 5.67 6.62
CA ASN A 86 -3.08 6.01 5.30
C ASN A 86 -4.59 6.27 5.33
N LEU A 87 -5.35 5.51 6.12
CA LEU A 87 -6.78 5.76 6.32
C LEU A 87 -7.03 7.13 6.97
N ARG A 88 -6.25 7.50 7.99
CA ARG A 88 -6.33 8.84 8.62
C ARG A 88 -6.02 9.95 7.62
N SER A 89 -4.99 9.75 6.79
CA SER A 89 -4.65 10.73 5.75
C SER A 89 -5.78 10.87 4.73
N SER A 90 -6.46 9.77 4.39
CA SER A 90 -7.60 9.76 3.47
C SER A 90 -8.86 10.37 4.10
N SER A 91 -9.09 10.18 5.40
CA SER A 91 -10.28 10.71 6.09
C SER A 91 -10.34 12.24 6.08
N ALA A 92 -9.18 12.91 6.00
CA ALA A 92 -9.09 14.36 5.87
C ALA A 92 -9.76 14.92 4.60
N ALA A 93 -9.93 14.09 3.57
CA ALA A 93 -10.61 14.47 2.32
C ALA A 93 -12.11 14.12 2.31
N LEU A 94 -12.62 13.44 3.35
CA LEU A 94 -14.00 12.97 3.41
C LEU A 94 -14.96 14.01 4.01
N PRO A 95 -16.26 13.96 3.67
CA PRO A 95 -17.30 14.67 4.39
C PRO A 95 -17.28 14.32 5.89
N LYS A 96 -17.61 15.31 6.74
CA LYS A 96 -17.49 15.20 8.21
C LYS A 96 -18.12 13.94 8.82
N GLU A 97 -19.27 13.51 8.32
CA GLU A 97 -19.95 12.31 8.82
C GLU A 97 -19.20 11.01 8.45
N GLN A 98 -18.70 10.92 7.21
CA GLN A 98 -17.89 9.79 6.74
C GLN A 98 -16.52 9.77 7.44
N ALA A 99 -15.90 10.93 7.63
CA ALA A 99 -14.67 11.06 8.40
C ALA A 99 -14.86 10.57 9.85
N ALA A 100 -15.95 10.95 10.52
CA ALA A 100 -16.25 10.50 11.87
C ALA A 100 -16.50 8.98 11.96
N ALA A 101 -17.11 8.37 10.94
CA ALA A 101 -17.26 6.92 10.86
C ALA A 101 -15.90 6.22 10.67
N MET A 102 -15.04 6.78 9.80
CA MET A 102 -13.68 6.30 9.58
C MET A 102 -12.85 6.37 10.86
N ASP A 103 -12.90 7.49 11.58
CA ASP A 103 -12.15 7.68 12.83
C ASP A 103 -12.55 6.66 13.92
N LYS A 104 -13.85 6.32 14.01
CA LYS A 104 -14.32 5.27 14.92
C LYS A 104 -13.77 3.90 14.53
N MET A 105 -13.79 3.57 13.24
CA MET A 105 -13.24 2.30 12.74
C MET A 105 -11.74 2.21 13.02
N ILE A 106 -10.98 3.27 12.73
CA ILE A 106 -9.55 3.37 13.04
C ILE A 106 -9.30 3.16 14.54
N ALA A 107 -10.11 3.77 15.41
CA ALA A 107 -9.98 3.61 16.86
C ALA A 107 -10.22 2.14 17.28
N PHE A 108 -11.28 1.49 16.77
CA PHE A 108 -11.55 0.09 17.08
C PHE A 108 -10.41 -0.84 16.63
N VAL A 109 -9.91 -0.68 15.40
CA VAL A 109 -8.79 -1.49 14.91
C VAL A 109 -7.53 -1.27 15.74
N SER A 110 -7.24 -0.03 16.16
CA SER A 110 -6.06 0.29 16.98
C SER A 110 -6.09 -0.27 18.41
N MET A 111 -7.27 -0.65 18.90
CA MET A 111 -7.47 -1.22 20.24
C MET A 111 -7.63 -2.74 20.24
N ALA A 112 -7.78 -3.34 19.07
CA ALA A 112 -7.95 -4.78 18.91
C ALA A 112 -6.60 -5.52 18.93
N GLU A 113 -6.63 -6.79 19.31
CA GLU A 113 -5.48 -7.69 19.13
C GLU A 113 -5.20 -7.90 17.63
N GLU A 114 -3.97 -8.27 17.28
CA GLU A 114 -3.52 -8.29 15.88
C GLU A 114 -4.43 -9.11 14.95
N ASP A 115 -4.78 -10.34 15.32
CA ASP A 115 -5.64 -11.21 14.50
C ASP A 115 -7.03 -10.61 14.29
N GLU A 116 -7.61 -10.01 15.34
CA GLU A 116 -8.91 -9.36 15.29
C GLU A 116 -8.85 -8.09 14.41
N ALA A 117 -7.82 -7.27 14.59
CA ALA A 117 -7.57 -6.07 13.80
C ALA A 117 -7.46 -6.41 12.30
N ARG A 118 -6.74 -7.49 11.95
CA ARG A 118 -6.60 -7.96 10.56
C ARG A 118 -7.93 -8.40 9.97
N GLU A 119 -8.76 -9.11 10.72
CA GLU A 119 -10.09 -9.52 10.27
C GLU A 119 -11.05 -8.33 10.11
N MET A 120 -10.99 -7.35 11.01
CA MET A 120 -11.75 -6.10 10.87
C MET A 120 -11.38 -5.36 9.58
N ILE A 121 -10.07 -5.26 9.29
CA ILE A 121 -9.59 -4.63 8.04
C ILE A 121 -10.05 -5.40 6.82
N ARG A 122 -9.97 -6.74 6.84
CA ARG A 122 -10.42 -7.58 5.72
C ARG A 122 -11.88 -7.34 5.38
N ARG A 123 -12.77 -7.35 6.39
CA ARG A 123 -14.20 -7.08 6.20
C ARG A 123 -14.46 -5.67 5.67
N PHE A 124 -13.69 -4.69 6.14
CA PHE A 124 -13.82 -3.33 5.65
C PHE A 124 -13.46 -3.24 4.16
N GLU A 125 -12.32 -3.81 3.75
CA GLU A 125 -11.88 -3.81 2.35
C GLU A 125 -12.84 -4.57 1.42
N GLU A 126 -13.42 -5.69 1.89
CA GLU A 126 -14.46 -6.41 1.15
C GLU A 126 -15.72 -5.57 0.94
N ASN A 127 -16.18 -4.88 1.99
CA ASN A 127 -17.35 -4.00 1.90
C ASN A 127 -17.11 -2.82 0.95
N VAL A 128 -15.91 -2.23 0.94
CA VAL A 128 -15.56 -1.14 0.02
C VAL A 128 -15.58 -1.61 -1.44
N LYS A 129 -15.03 -2.80 -1.71
CA LYS A 129 -15.03 -3.38 -3.07
C LYS A 129 -16.45 -3.60 -3.61
N LEU A 130 -17.36 -4.10 -2.78
CA LEU A 130 -18.76 -4.34 -3.16
C LEU A 130 -19.53 -3.05 -3.49
N VAL A 131 -19.09 -1.89 -2.99
CA VAL A 131 -19.72 -0.59 -3.27
C VAL A 131 -19.13 0.07 -4.53
N ALA A 132 -17.94 -0.34 -4.95
CA ALA A 132 -17.26 0.19 -6.14
C ALA A 132 -17.64 -0.52 -7.46
N GLU A 133 -18.35 -1.65 -7.36
CA GLU A 133 -18.97 -2.40 -8.47
C GLU A 133 -20.43 -1.98 -8.70
#